data_AF-A0A514XMK0-F1
#
_entry.id   AF-A0A514XMK0-F1
#
_cell.length_a   1.000
_cell.length_b   1.000
_cell.length_c   1.000
_cell.angle_alpha   90.00
_cell.angle_beta   90.00
_cell.angle_gamma   90.00
#
_symmetry.space_group_name_H-M   'P 1'
#
loop_
_entity.id
_entity.type
_entity.pdbx_description
1 polymer ?
#
loop_
_entity_poly.entity_id
_entity_poly.type
_entity_poly.pdbx_seq_one_letter_code
_entity_poly.pdbx_strand_id
1 'polypeptide(L)'
;MASCASTPREPQSEVTAARTPSAADLTGTYLGEGLFSKRTTGIKRPAMRLYMERSQTEGDTYYGVLLEYDQLMNMGLPYMASQKAPILNKVVGYLDKIATRISVYKFVPGVNAGTYEMHNVEARNGNLVVDPKVALMLHLKNGISNPLAGANIAGDPDGQIVFPDVVDTGKGGVLSSINDALSFTQLELATLVYQKGHLASSWRGNWNDLEGSYLSEYGRFKDGVLELSTQKGQKKAKFIKTNTTKAKYFTNPKSGNIEGDYVVVEPVPKMYVLVPANGRAPTASDAEMTNRIGLFLDVFDGSAPEAGSHLVTELAFTAPRDAEDFMMYYEHPQHLRNVGVEPKK
;
A
#
# COMPACT_ATOMS: atom_id res chain seq x y z
N MET A 1 -54.92 22.94 46.55
CA MET A 1 -54.72 21.47 46.44
C MET A 1 -55.03 21.06 45.01
N ALA A 2 -54.00 20.78 44.21
CA ALA A 2 -54.11 20.07 42.94
C ALA A 2 -52.73 19.47 42.67
N SER A 3 -52.67 18.14 42.71
CA SER A 3 -51.49 17.31 42.57
C SER A 3 -51.24 17.05 41.08
N CYS A 4 -50.10 17.47 40.56
CA CYS A 4 -49.61 17.07 39.24
C CYS A 4 -48.38 16.18 39.43
N ALA A 5 -48.61 14.87 39.48
CA ALA A 5 -47.55 13.88 39.43
C ALA A 5 -47.09 13.72 37.98
N SER A 6 -45.85 14.10 37.70
CA SER A 6 -45.15 13.78 36.45
C SER A 6 -44.58 12.37 36.55
N THR A 7 -45.07 11.46 35.73
CA THR A 7 -44.56 10.10 35.55
C THR A 7 -43.12 10.14 35.01
N PRO A 8 -42.16 9.36 35.55
CA PRO A 8 -40.85 9.21 34.92
C PRO A 8 -40.98 8.45 33.60
N ARG A 9 -40.44 9.01 32.53
CA ARG A 9 -40.24 8.33 31.24
C ARG A 9 -39.23 7.19 31.47
N GLU A 10 -39.62 5.95 31.17
CA GLU A 10 -38.69 4.84 31.06
C GLU A 10 -37.57 5.18 30.07
N PRO A 11 -36.30 4.83 30.37
CA PRO A 11 -35.24 4.89 29.38
C PRO A 11 -35.58 3.88 28.28
N GLN A 12 -35.80 4.39 27.06
CA GLN A 12 -35.83 3.55 25.87
C GLN A 12 -34.48 2.86 25.77
N SER A 13 -34.48 1.55 26.04
CA SER A 13 -33.36 0.70 25.70
C SER A 13 -33.10 0.83 24.21
N GLU A 14 -31.95 1.43 23.86
CA GLU A 14 -31.39 1.27 22.52
C GLU A 14 -31.30 -0.23 22.27
N VAL A 15 -32.14 -0.71 21.36
CA VAL A 15 -32.00 -2.04 20.78
C VAL A 15 -30.71 -1.99 19.99
N THR A 16 -29.61 -2.35 20.65
CA THR A 16 -28.37 -2.73 19.98
C THR A 16 -28.73 -3.99 19.20
N ALA A 17 -29.17 -3.82 17.96
CA ALA A 17 -29.35 -4.93 17.05
C ALA A 17 -28.01 -5.67 17.02
N ALA A 18 -28.02 -6.91 17.52
CA ALA A 18 -26.85 -7.76 17.51
C ALA A 18 -26.40 -7.89 16.05
N ARG A 19 -25.34 -7.17 15.69
CA ARG A 19 -24.67 -7.32 14.40
C ARG A 19 -24.21 -8.77 14.34
N THR A 20 -24.81 -9.56 13.46
CA THR A 20 -24.37 -10.94 13.19
C THR A 20 -22.93 -10.87 12.69
N PRO A 21 -21.93 -11.32 13.47
CA PRO A 21 -20.56 -11.34 12.98
C PRO A 21 -20.43 -12.53 12.04
N SER A 22 -20.21 -12.27 10.74
CA SER A 22 -20.06 -13.34 9.75
C SER A 22 -19.41 -12.83 8.44
N ALA A 23 -18.45 -11.91 8.52
CA ALA A 23 -17.54 -11.68 7.40
C ALA A 23 -16.27 -12.51 7.62
N ALA A 24 -15.79 -13.17 6.56
CA ALA A 24 -14.45 -13.73 6.54
C ALA A 24 -13.44 -12.62 6.84
N ASP A 25 -12.38 -12.91 7.60
CA ASP A 25 -11.33 -11.93 7.86
C ASP A 25 -10.69 -11.48 6.54
N LEU A 26 -10.82 -10.19 6.24
CA LEU A 26 -10.29 -9.58 5.02
C LEU A 26 -8.81 -9.19 5.15
N THR A 27 -8.14 -9.48 6.27
CA THR A 27 -6.72 -9.16 6.45
C THR A 27 -5.87 -9.94 5.44
N GLY A 28 -5.01 -9.25 4.69
CA GLY A 28 -4.13 -9.88 3.73
C GLY A 28 -3.77 -9.01 2.54
N THR A 29 -3.20 -9.67 1.53
CA THR A 29 -2.75 -9.05 0.28
C THR A 29 -3.44 -9.74 -0.89
N TYR A 30 -4.13 -8.97 -1.74
CA TYR A 30 -4.96 -9.48 -2.82
C TYR A 30 -4.58 -8.85 -4.15
N LEU A 31 -4.56 -9.66 -5.20
CA LEU A 31 -4.29 -9.23 -6.56
C LEU A 31 -5.61 -9.13 -7.34
N GLY A 32 -5.80 -8.01 -8.02
CA GLY A 32 -6.96 -7.74 -8.85
C GLY A 32 -6.59 -7.04 -10.15
N GLU A 33 -7.59 -6.62 -10.90
CA GLU A 33 -7.45 -5.95 -12.19
C GLU A 33 -8.43 -4.78 -12.27
N GLY A 34 -7.94 -3.63 -12.75
CA GLY A 34 -8.80 -2.51 -13.09
C GLY A 34 -9.46 -2.73 -14.44
N LEU A 35 -10.74 -2.42 -14.58
CA LEU A 35 -11.50 -2.45 -15.82
C LEU A 35 -11.93 -1.04 -16.17
N PHE A 36 -10.99 -0.27 -16.75
CA PHE A 36 -11.19 1.15 -17.03
C PHE A 36 -11.56 1.39 -18.49
N SER A 37 -12.63 2.16 -18.71
CA SER A 37 -13.16 2.42 -20.06
C SER A 37 -12.36 3.49 -20.81
N LYS A 38 -11.81 4.46 -20.09
CA LYS A 38 -11.04 5.60 -20.60
C LYS A 38 -9.88 5.88 -19.67
N ARG A 39 -8.65 5.64 -20.12
CA ARG A 39 -7.44 6.05 -19.39
C ARG A 39 -6.41 6.68 -20.31
N THR A 40 -5.80 7.73 -19.79
CA THR A 40 -4.73 8.52 -20.43
C THR A 40 -3.42 7.75 -20.55
N THR A 41 -3.13 6.83 -19.63
CA THR A 41 -1.92 5.99 -19.63
C THR A 41 -1.95 4.86 -20.66
N GLY A 42 -3.08 4.68 -21.38
CA GLY A 42 -3.26 3.65 -22.40
C GLY A 42 -3.51 2.24 -21.86
N ILE A 43 -3.27 2.00 -20.57
CA ILE A 43 -3.52 0.71 -19.92
C ILE A 43 -4.98 0.66 -19.46
N LYS A 44 -5.83 -0.03 -20.23
CA LYS A 44 -7.25 -0.22 -19.87
C LYS A 44 -7.47 -1.25 -18.76
N ARG A 45 -6.47 -2.11 -18.55
CA ARG A 45 -6.50 -3.27 -17.66
C ARG A 45 -5.25 -3.35 -16.76
N PRO A 46 -5.03 -2.36 -15.88
CA PRO A 46 -3.86 -2.38 -15.00
C PRO A 46 -4.03 -3.45 -13.93
N ALA A 47 -2.91 -4.04 -13.52
CA ALA A 47 -2.92 -4.88 -12.33
C ALA A 47 -3.10 -4.00 -11.08
N MET A 48 -3.85 -4.51 -10.10
CA MET A 48 -4.14 -3.83 -8.84
C MET A 48 -3.70 -4.72 -7.68
N ARG A 49 -3.19 -4.11 -6.62
CA ARG A 49 -2.89 -4.74 -5.35
C ARG A 49 -3.73 -4.09 -4.26
N LEU A 50 -4.43 -4.89 -3.48
CA LEU A 50 -5.13 -4.44 -2.29
C LEU A 50 -4.47 -5.07 -1.06
N TYR A 51 -3.95 -4.23 -0.18
CA TYR A 51 -3.49 -4.62 1.15
C TYR A 51 -4.56 -4.25 2.16
N MET A 52 -4.88 -5.15 3.09
CA MET A 52 -5.90 -4.93 4.11
C MET A 52 -5.37 -5.34 5.48
N GLU A 53 -5.58 -4.46 6.45
CA GLU A 53 -5.24 -4.67 7.85
C GLU A 53 -6.47 -4.34 8.69
N ARG A 54 -6.87 -5.27 9.56
CA ARG A 54 -8.01 -5.05 10.45
C ARG A 54 -7.71 -3.95 11.47
N SER A 55 -8.68 -3.07 11.70
CA SER A 55 -8.62 -2.11 12.80
C SER A 55 -8.61 -2.84 14.14
N GLN A 56 -7.63 -2.52 14.98
CA GLN A 56 -7.52 -3.10 16.32
C GLN A 56 -8.56 -2.54 17.31
N THR A 57 -9.12 -1.37 17.01
CA THR A 57 -10.03 -0.64 17.90
C THR A 57 -11.47 -0.62 17.40
N GLU A 58 -11.71 -0.93 16.12
CA GLU A 58 -13.01 -0.74 15.48
C GLU A 58 -13.50 -2.02 14.74
N GLY A 59 -14.00 -3.01 15.49
CA GLY A 59 -14.83 -4.10 14.98
C GLY A 59 -14.42 -4.71 13.62
N ASP A 60 -15.39 -4.86 12.71
CA ASP A 60 -15.19 -5.34 11.32
C ASP A 60 -14.75 -4.19 10.39
N THR A 61 -13.90 -3.28 10.86
CA THR A 61 -13.37 -2.18 10.04
C THR A 61 -11.94 -2.52 9.63
N TYR A 62 -11.55 -2.13 8.42
CA TYR A 62 -10.20 -2.34 7.92
C TYR A 62 -9.59 -1.03 7.45
N TYR A 63 -8.27 -0.92 7.57
CA TYR A 63 -7.49 0.01 6.78
C TYR A 63 -6.94 -0.73 5.59
N GLY A 64 -6.90 -0.09 4.43
CA GLY A 64 -6.33 -0.72 3.26
C GLY A 64 -5.66 0.25 2.32
N VAL A 65 -4.72 -0.30 1.56
CA VAL A 65 -3.94 0.39 0.55
C VAL A 65 -4.29 -0.24 -0.79
N LEU A 66 -4.75 0.59 -1.72
CA LEU A 66 -4.97 0.21 -3.10
C LEU A 66 -3.80 0.75 -3.93
N LEU A 67 -2.97 -0.15 -4.43
CA LEU A 67 -1.85 0.17 -5.32
C LEU A 67 -2.19 -0.28 -6.72
N GLU A 68 -2.04 0.63 -7.68
CA GLU A 68 -2.08 0.33 -9.10
C GLU A 68 -0.66 0.20 -9.63
N TYR A 69 -0.37 -0.91 -10.28
CA TYR A 69 0.89 -1.11 -10.95
C TYR A 69 0.98 -0.26 -12.22
N ASP A 70 2.18 0.21 -12.52
CA ASP A 70 2.48 0.64 -13.88
C ASP A 70 2.57 -0.59 -14.82
N GLN A 71 3.08 -0.42 -16.04
CA GLN A 71 3.34 -1.51 -16.97
C GLN A 71 4.30 -2.56 -16.38
N LEU A 72 3.73 -3.60 -15.79
CA LEU A 72 4.47 -4.72 -15.22
C LEU A 72 5.48 -5.37 -16.18
N MET A 73 5.26 -5.31 -17.50
CA MET A 73 6.24 -5.77 -18.49
C MET A 73 7.57 -5.02 -18.42
N ASN A 74 7.53 -3.73 -18.08
CA ASN A 74 8.70 -2.87 -17.94
C ASN A 74 9.46 -3.10 -16.64
N MET A 75 8.90 -3.89 -15.71
CA MET A 75 9.45 -4.11 -14.39
C MET A 75 9.72 -5.59 -14.10
N GLY A 76 8.73 -6.46 -14.29
CA GLY A 76 8.80 -7.88 -13.94
C GLY A 76 9.89 -8.64 -14.69
N LEU A 77 9.97 -8.50 -16.02
CA LEU A 77 11.02 -9.15 -16.81
C LEU A 77 12.42 -8.62 -16.45
N PRO A 78 12.63 -7.29 -16.40
CA PRO A 78 13.89 -6.74 -15.91
C PRO A 78 14.26 -7.16 -14.47
N TYR A 79 13.30 -7.25 -13.55
CA TYR A 79 13.50 -7.72 -12.17
C TYR A 79 13.91 -9.21 -12.14
N MET A 80 13.22 -10.07 -12.90
CA MET A 80 13.58 -11.49 -13.02
C MET A 80 14.96 -11.68 -13.67
N ALA A 81 15.33 -10.84 -14.64
CA ALA A 81 16.67 -10.85 -15.24
C ALA A 81 17.75 -10.36 -14.27
N SER A 82 17.39 -9.36 -13.46
CA SER A 82 18.22 -8.76 -12.40
C SER A 82 18.66 -9.80 -11.36
N GLN A 83 17.78 -10.75 -10.99
CA GLN A 83 18.14 -11.87 -10.11
C GLN A 83 19.28 -12.74 -10.67
N LYS A 84 19.41 -12.84 -11.99
CA LYS A 84 20.44 -13.65 -12.66
C LYS A 84 21.70 -12.87 -13.05
N ALA A 85 21.61 -11.54 -13.15
CA ALA A 85 22.72 -10.69 -13.55
C ALA A 85 22.65 -9.33 -12.83
N PRO A 86 23.28 -9.21 -11.64
CA PRO A 86 23.22 -7.99 -10.81
C PRO A 86 23.70 -6.70 -11.50
N ILE A 87 24.51 -6.81 -12.56
CA ILE A 87 24.98 -5.66 -13.34
C ILE A 87 23.86 -4.97 -14.13
N LEU A 88 22.79 -5.71 -14.47
CA LEU A 88 21.62 -5.19 -15.18
C LEU A 88 20.73 -4.33 -14.28
N ASN A 89 20.88 -4.42 -12.95
CA ASN A 89 20.12 -3.66 -11.96
C ASN A 89 20.22 -2.13 -12.19
N LYS A 90 21.37 -1.66 -12.66
CA LYS A 90 21.62 -0.24 -12.97
C LYS A 90 20.84 0.29 -14.18
N VAL A 91 20.36 -0.61 -15.04
CA VAL A 91 19.60 -0.28 -16.27
C VAL A 91 18.09 -0.30 -16.01
N VAL A 92 17.67 -0.96 -14.93
CA VAL A 92 16.29 -1.38 -14.66
C VAL A 92 15.67 -0.65 -13.47
N GLY A 93 16.48 -0.02 -12.62
CA GLY A 93 16.14 0.41 -11.27
C GLY A 93 15.42 1.75 -11.08
N TYR A 94 14.58 2.19 -12.03
CA TYR A 94 13.82 3.43 -11.85
C TYR A 94 12.46 3.14 -11.19
N LEU A 95 12.18 3.79 -10.05
CA LEU A 95 10.95 3.63 -9.26
C LEU A 95 9.70 4.12 -10.00
N ASP A 96 9.85 5.04 -10.95
CA ASP A 96 8.75 5.63 -11.72
C ASP A 96 7.97 4.61 -12.57
N LYS A 97 8.40 3.34 -12.58
CA LYS A 97 7.80 2.22 -13.31
C LYS A 97 7.15 1.17 -12.42
N ILE A 98 7.02 1.41 -11.12
CA ILE A 98 6.47 0.41 -10.18
C ILE A 98 4.97 0.60 -10.01
N ALA A 99 4.57 1.80 -9.60
CA ALA A 99 3.18 2.16 -9.36
C ALA A 99 2.82 3.40 -10.17
N THR A 100 1.56 3.51 -10.56
CA THR A 100 0.98 4.74 -11.12
C THR A 100 0.12 5.46 -10.10
N ARG A 101 -0.53 4.71 -9.20
CA ARG A 101 -1.43 5.25 -8.18
C ARG A 101 -1.29 4.47 -6.87
N ILE A 102 -1.28 5.19 -5.75
CA ILE A 102 -1.41 4.59 -4.42
C ILE A 102 -2.46 5.37 -3.64
N SER A 103 -3.51 4.69 -3.17
CA SER A 103 -4.61 5.28 -2.42
C SER A 103 -4.80 4.57 -1.09
N VAL A 104 -5.18 5.32 -0.06
CA VAL A 104 -5.39 4.78 1.29
C VAL A 104 -6.83 4.97 1.69
N TYR A 105 -7.45 3.88 2.12
CA TYR A 105 -8.86 3.85 2.50
C TYR A 105 -9.07 3.23 3.88
N LYS A 106 -10.19 3.62 4.49
CA LYS A 106 -10.83 2.89 5.58
C LYS A 106 -12.08 2.23 5.06
N PHE A 107 -12.20 0.93 5.31
CA PHE A 107 -13.30 0.07 4.89
C PHE A 107 -14.23 -0.15 6.07
N VAL A 108 -15.43 0.42 6.00
CA VAL A 108 -16.45 0.34 7.04
C VAL A 108 -17.57 -0.59 6.54
N PRO A 109 -18.07 -1.56 7.33
CA PRO A 109 -19.18 -2.39 6.90
C PRO A 109 -20.39 -1.55 6.49
N GLY A 110 -20.87 -1.77 5.26
CA GLY A 110 -22.03 -1.09 4.72
C GLY A 110 -23.35 -1.64 5.29
N VAL A 111 -24.46 -1.01 4.90
CA VAL A 111 -25.82 -1.43 5.29
C VAL A 111 -26.20 -2.82 4.76
N ASN A 112 -25.65 -3.23 3.62
CA ASN A 112 -25.91 -4.53 3.02
C ASN A 112 -24.82 -5.53 3.43
N ALA A 113 -25.23 -6.75 3.78
CA ALA A 113 -24.29 -7.83 4.07
C ALA A 113 -23.33 -8.05 2.88
N GLY A 114 -22.04 -8.24 3.18
CA GLY A 114 -21.01 -8.41 2.16
C GLY A 114 -20.62 -7.12 1.43
N THR A 115 -20.96 -5.94 1.96
CA THR A 115 -20.51 -4.66 1.39
C THR A 115 -19.68 -3.86 2.39
N TYR A 116 -18.70 -3.12 1.88
CA TYR A 116 -17.89 -2.19 2.66
C TYR A 116 -17.83 -0.83 1.96
N GLU A 117 -18.16 0.23 2.71
CA GLU A 117 -17.95 1.61 2.32
C GLU A 117 -16.46 1.94 2.46
N MET A 118 -15.86 2.46 1.39
CA MET A 118 -14.46 2.85 1.37
C MET A 118 -14.36 4.37 1.49
N HIS A 119 -13.72 4.84 2.55
CA HIS A 119 -13.54 6.24 2.86
C HIS A 119 -12.08 6.64 2.70
N ASN A 120 -11.80 7.80 2.10
CA ASN A 120 -10.43 8.31 2.00
C ASN A 120 -9.84 8.53 3.41
N VAL A 121 -8.56 8.22 3.56
CA VAL A 121 -7.82 8.47 4.81
C VAL A 121 -6.78 9.55 4.55
N GLU A 122 -6.79 10.60 5.37
CA GLU A 122 -5.87 11.73 5.30
C GLU A 122 -4.93 11.77 6.50
N ALA A 123 -3.68 12.21 6.32
CA ALA A 123 -2.79 12.56 7.42
C ALA A 123 -2.95 14.04 7.79
N ARG A 124 -3.20 14.33 9.07
CA ARG A 124 -3.24 15.70 9.60
C ARG A 124 -2.68 15.73 11.02
N ASN A 125 -1.69 16.58 11.26
CA ASN A 125 -1.12 16.83 12.58
C ASN A 125 -0.74 15.53 13.34
N GLY A 126 -0.05 14.61 12.67
CA GLY A 126 0.37 13.34 13.28
C GLY A 126 -0.75 12.31 13.49
N ASN A 127 -1.96 12.57 13.00
CA ASN A 127 -3.11 11.66 13.09
C ASN A 127 -3.61 11.26 11.71
N LEU A 128 -4.37 10.16 11.65
CA LEU A 128 -5.17 9.80 10.48
C LEU A 128 -6.61 10.28 10.67
N VAL A 129 -7.15 10.94 9.66
CA VAL A 129 -8.50 11.48 9.62
C VAL A 129 -9.24 10.84 8.45
N VAL A 130 -10.44 10.34 8.69
CA VAL A 130 -11.25 9.67 7.67
C VAL A 130 -12.22 10.67 7.08
N ASP A 131 -12.27 10.78 5.76
CA ASP A 131 -13.29 11.56 5.07
C ASP A 131 -14.66 10.88 5.25
N PRO A 132 -15.67 11.56 5.83
CA PRO A 132 -16.99 10.96 6.01
C PRO A 132 -17.67 10.62 4.68
N LYS A 133 -17.25 11.21 3.56
CA LYS A 133 -17.81 10.87 2.24
C LYS A 133 -17.29 9.51 1.77
N VAL A 134 -18.22 8.63 1.41
CA VAL A 134 -17.90 7.36 0.74
C VAL A 134 -17.26 7.67 -0.62
N ALA A 135 -16.04 7.17 -0.82
CA ALA A 135 -15.30 7.32 -2.06
C ALA A 135 -15.60 6.16 -3.03
N LEU A 136 -15.56 4.92 -2.52
CA LEU A 136 -15.77 3.70 -3.28
C LEU A 136 -16.57 2.68 -2.46
N MET A 137 -17.01 1.60 -3.10
CA MET A 137 -17.73 0.49 -2.47
C MET A 137 -17.08 -0.84 -2.82
N LEU A 138 -16.70 -1.64 -1.82
CA LEU A 138 -16.28 -3.02 -2.01
C LEU A 138 -17.50 -3.95 -1.86
N HIS A 139 -17.69 -4.82 -2.83
CA HIS A 139 -18.74 -5.85 -2.87
C HIS A 139 -18.09 -7.23 -2.84
N LEU A 140 -18.33 -7.96 -1.76
CA LEU A 140 -17.89 -9.35 -1.59
C LEU A 140 -18.84 -10.31 -2.29
N LYS A 141 -18.29 -11.44 -2.77
CA LYS A 141 -19.07 -12.56 -3.28
C LYS A 141 -19.32 -13.57 -2.15
N ASN A 142 -20.57 -14.00 -1.98
CA ASN A 142 -20.97 -14.88 -0.90
C ASN A 142 -20.44 -16.32 -1.08
N GLY A 143 -20.04 -16.96 0.03
CA GLY A 143 -19.84 -18.41 0.10
C GLY A 143 -18.51 -18.94 -0.46
N ILE A 144 -17.42 -18.17 -0.40
CA ILE A 144 -16.11 -18.54 -0.96
C ILE A 144 -15.04 -18.62 0.14
N SER A 145 -14.08 -19.54 -0.03
CA SER A 145 -12.96 -19.76 0.90
C SER A 145 -11.93 -18.63 0.90
N ASN A 146 -11.68 -17.99 -0.25
CA ASN A 146 -10.89 -16.75 -0.35
C ASN A 146 -11.82 -15.53 -0.22
N PRO A 147 -11.62 -14.66 0.77
CA PRO A 147 -12.56 -13.58 1.11
C PRO A 147 -12.80 -12.56 -0.01
N LEU A 148 -11.82 -12.33 -0.89
CA LEU A 148 -11.98 -11.38 -2.02
C LEU A 148 -12.14 -12.07 -3.38
N ALA A 149 -12.18 -13.40 -3.45
CA ALA A 149 -12.37 -14.08 -4.74
C ALA A 149 -13.75 -13.74 -5.33
N GLY A 150 -13.75 -13.23 -6.56
CA GLY A 150 -14.93 -12.72 -7.26
C GLY A 150 -15.48 -11.39 -6.72
N ALA A 151 -14.79 -10.72 -5.80
CA ALA A 151 -15.18 -9.41 -5.29
C ALA A 151 -14.92 -8.30 -6.33
N ASN A 152 -15.57 -7.16 -6.16
CA ASN A 152 -15.30 -5.96 -6.95
C ASN A 152 -15.34 -4.68 -6.10
N ILE A 153 -14.58 -3.68 -6.52
CA ILE A 153 -14.67 -2.31 -6.01
C ILE A 153 -15.30 -1.44 -7.10
N ALA A 154 -16.40 -0.79 -6.77
CA ALA A 154 -17.17 0.08 -7.66
C ALA A 154 -17.22 1.52 -7.12
N GLY A 155 -17.59 2.46 -7.97
CA GLY A 155 -17.72 3.89 -7.64
C GLY A 155 -16.66 4.80 -8.26
N ASP A 156 -15.64 4.23 -8.92
CA ASP A 156 -14.71 5.00 -9.73
C ASP A 156 -15.41 5.41 -11.04
N PRO A 157 -15.47 6.70 -11.39
CA PRO A 157 -16.11 7.16 -12.63
C PRO A 157 -15.52 6.53 -13.89
N ASP A 158 -14.26 6.11 -13.85
CA ASP A 158 -13.52 5.60 -15.00
C ASP A 158 -13.63 4.08 -15.15
N GLY A 159 -14.12 3.35 -14.14
CA GLY A 159 -14.25 1.90 -14.18
C GLY A 159 -14.50 1.21 -12.84
N GLN A 160 -14.21 -0.09 -12.80
CA GLN A 160 -14.29 -0.90 -11.58
C GLN A 160 -13.02 -1.71 -11.39
N ILE A 161 -12.75 -2.16 -10.18
CA ILE A 161 -11.66 -3.10 -9.90
C ILE A 161 -12.29 -4.45 -9.58
N VAL A 162 -11.75 -5.52 -10.15
CA VAL A 162 -12.23 -6.89 -9.93
C VAL A 162 -11.14 -7.76 -9.35
N PHE A 163 -11.51 -8.64 -8.44
CA PHE A 163 -10.64 -9.66 -7.85
C PHE A 163 -11.12 -11.01 -8.39
N PRO A 164 -10.45 -11.60 -9.38
CA PRO A 164 -10.96 -12.78 -10.04
C PRO A 164 -10.97 -14.00 -9.12
N ASP A 165 -11.92 -14.88 -9.38
CA ASP A 165 -12.03 -16.19 -8.74
C ASP A 165 -10.97 -17.11 -9.35
N VAL A 166 -9.80 -17.24 -8.70
CA VAL A 166 -8.75 -18.15 -9.17
C VAL A 166 -9.14 -19.56 -8.76
N VAL A 167 -9.79 -20.30 -9.66
CA VAL A 167 -10.01 -21.73 -9.48
C VAL A 167 -8.67 -22.44 -9.68
N ASP A 168 -8.08 -22.93 -8.59
CA ASP A 168 -6.89 -23.78 -8.67
C ASP A 168 -7.25 -25.11 -9.36
N THR A 169 -6.89 -25.22 -10.64
CA THR A 169 -7.14 -26.42 -11.45
C THR A 169 -6.03 -27.48 -11.30
N GLY A 170 -5.08 -27.31 -10.37
CA GLY A 170 -4.03 -28.29 -10.10
C GLY A 170 -2.99 -28.46 -11.22
N LYS A 171 -3.01 -27.60 -12.25
CA LYS A 171 -2.04 -27.57 -13.36
C LYS A 171 -1.38 -26.20 -13.56
N GLY A 172 -1.16 -25.47 -12.45
CA GLY A 172 -0.77 -24.07 -12.48
C GLY A 172 -1.98 -23.24 -12.87
N GLY A 173 -2.67 -22.69 -11.87
CA GLY A 173 -3.93 -21.96 -12.04
C GLY A 173 -3.85 -20.91 -13.14
N VAL A 174 -4.40 -21.23 -14.30
CA VAL A 174 -4.69 -20.27 -15.37
C VAL A 174 -6.04 -19.67 -15.04
N LEU A 175 -6.10 -18.34 -15.00
CA LEU A 175 -7.30 -17.52 -14.89
C LEU A 175 -8.37 -18.03 -15.86
N SER A 176 -9.35 -18.78 -15.35
CA SER A 176 -10.38 -19.44 -16.15
C SER A 176 -11.53 -18.49 -16.48
N SER A 177 -11.26 -17.35 -17.13
CA SER A 177 -12.32 -16.58 -17.81
C SER A 177 -11.81 -15.39 -18.63
N ILE A 178 -10.98 -15.61 -19.66
CA ILE A 178 -10.87 -14.61 -20.74
C ILE A 178 -10.76 -15.33 -22.09
N ASN A 179 -11.84 -15.33 -22.86
CA ASN A 179 -11.90 -15.84 -24.23
C ASN A 179 -11.15 -14.96 -25.26
N ASP A 180 -10.23 -14.09 -24.83
CA ASP A 180 -9.44 -13.23 -25.71
C ASP A 180 -7.99 -13.71 -25.75
N ALA A 181 -7.71 -14.61 -26.70
CA ALA A 181 -6.42 -15.29 -26.91
C ALA A 181 -5.22 -14.38 -27.25
N LEU A 182 -5.33 -13.05 -27.07
CA LEU A 182 -4.27 -12.07 -27.37
C LEU A 182 -4.09 -10.98 -26.30
N SER A 183 -4.94 -10.89 -25.27
CA SER A 183 -4.71 -9.94 -24.18
C SER A 183 -3.98 -10.64 -23.04
N PHE A 184 -2.65 -10.74 -23.14
CA PHE A 184 -1.83 -11.05 -21.97
C PHE A 184 -2.05 -9.92 -20.95
N THR A 185 -2.91 -10.16 -19.97
CA THR A 185 -3.32 -9.10 -19.05
C THR A 185 -2.16 -8.79 -18.11
N GLN A 186 -2.08 -7.56 -17.62
CA GLN A 186 -1.08 -7.24 -16.59
C GLN A 186 -1.26 -8.13 -15.35
N LEU A 187 -2.49 -8.55 -15.07
CA LEU A 187 -2.81 -9.50 -14.01
C LEU A 187 -2.14 -10.87 -14.22
N GLU A 188 -2.18 -11.42 -15.44
CA GLU A 188 -1.48 -12.68 -15.77
C GLU A 188 0.02 -12.55 -15.58
N LEU A 189 0.60 -11.42 -16.00
CA LEU A 189 2.01 -11.16 -15.80
C LEU A 189 2.38 -11.03 -14.32
N ALA A 190 1.60 -10.29 -13.53
CA ALA A 190 1.77 -10.22 -12.09
C ALA A 190 1.77 -11.64 -11.52
N THR A 191 0.70 -12.40 -11.79
CA THR A 191 0.55 -13.79 -11.32
C THR A 191 1.77 -14.64 -11.68
N LEU A 192 2.24 -14.56 -12.93
CA LEU A 192 3.44 -15.26 -13.39
C LEU A 192 4.69 -14.84 -12.60
N VAL A 193 4.91 -13.53 -12.41
CA VAL A 193 6.06 -12.99 -11.69
C VAL A 193 6.07 -13.43 -10.23
N TYR A 194 4.93 -13.38 -9.53
CA TYR A 194 4.83 -13.85 -8.14
C TYR A 194 4.99 -15.37 -8.03
N GLN A 195 4.39 -16.14 -8.94
CA GLN A 195 4.49 -17.61 -8.90
C GLN A 195 5.86 -18.14 -9.33
N LYS A 196 6.45 -17.61 -10.41
CA LYS A 196 7.73 -18.10 -10.97
C LYS A 196 8.94 -17.47 -10.32
N GLY A 197 8.84 -16.23 -9.87
CA GLY A 197 9.91 -15.54 -9.15
C GLY A 197 9.93 -15.84 -7.66
N HIS A 198 8.96 -16.62 -7.15
CA HIS A 198 8.72 -16.85 -5.73
C HIS A 198 8.65 -15.54 -4.91
N LEU A 199 8.10 -14.50 -5.54
CA LEU A 199 7.95 -13.21 -4.91
C LEU A 199 6.67 -13.27 -4.09
N ALA A 200 6.73 -12.75 -2.87
CA ALA A 200 5.53 -12.40 -2.13
C ALA A 200 5.29 -10.89 -2.29
N SER A 201 4.18 -10.40 -1.77
CA SER A 201 3.98 -8.96 -1.61
C SER A 201 3.37 -8.74 -0.24
N SER A 202 3.98 -7.86 0.53
CA SER A 202 3.65 -7.69 1.93
C SER A 202 3.52 -6.21 2.29
N TRP A 203 2.63 -5.93 3.24
CA TRP A 203 2.56 -4.62 3.88
C TRP A 203 3.22 -4.75 5.26
N ARG A 204 4.44 -4.21 5.36
CA ARG A 204 5.31 -4.36 6.53
C ARG A 204 4.91 -3.35 7.61
N GLY A 205 4.97 -3.78 8.87
CA GLY A 205 4.49 -3.01 10.03
C GLY A 205 5.45 -2.91 11.19
N ASN A 206 6.39 -3.84 11.29
CA ASN A 206 7.31 -3.85 12.41
C ASN A 206 8.45 -2.85 12.14
N TRP A 207 8.41 -1.73 12.84
CA TRP A 207 9.38 -0.64 12.68
C TRP A 207 10.85 -1.09 12.79
N ASN A 208 11.14 -2.06 13.67
CA ASN A 208 12.51 -2.54 13.86
C ASN A 208 13.07 -3.19 12.59
N ASP A 209 12.19 -3.78 11.77
CA ASP A 209 12.59 -4.40 10.50
C ASP A 209 12.78 -3.33 9.40
N LEU A 210 12.44 -2.06 9.68
CA LEU A 210 12.40 -0.96 8.71
C LEU A 210 13.51 0.09 8.94
N GLU A 211 14.30 -0.01 10.01
CA GLU A 211 15.35 0.98 10.32
C GLU A 211 16.46 1.08 9.25
N GLY A 212 17.36 2.05 9.35
CA GLY A 212 18.48 2.21 8.41
C GLY A 212 18.17 3.04 7.16
N SER A 213 19.05 2.91 6.17
CA SER A 213 19.11 3.82 5.03
C SER A 213 18.19 3.43 3.88
N TYR A 214 17.72 4.44 3.18
CA TYR A 214 16.88 4.34 1.99
C TYR A 214 17.49 5.16 0.85
N LEU A 215 17.31 4.68 -0.37
CA LEU A 215 17.95 5.14 -1.58
C LEU A 215 16.95 5.80 -2.52
N SER A 216 17.44 6.74 -3.33
CA SER A 216 16.66 7.36 -4.41
C SER A 216 16.45 6.44 -5.61
N GLU A 217 17.37 5.50 -5.84
CA GLU A 217 17.33 4.58 -6.98
C GLU A 217 18.01 3.25 -6.64
N TYR A 218 17.57 2.19 -7.31
CA TYR A 218 18.11 0.87 -7.08
C TYR A 218 19.52 0.75 -7.66
N GLY A 219 20.45 0.22 -6.86
CA GLY A 219 21.85 0.08 -7.27
C GLY A 219 22.76 1.28 -6.93
N ARG A 220 22.22 2.38 -6.40
CA ARG A 220 23.03 3.49 -5.85
C ARG A 220 23.18 3.44 -4.35
N PHE A 221 23.90 2.42 -3.92
CA PHE A 221 24.21 2.14 -2.51
C PHE A 221 25.00 3.24 -1.77
N LYS A 222 25.41 4.32 -2.44
CA LYS A 222 26.12 5.45 -1.82
C LYS A 222 25.27 6.71 -1.68
N ASP A 223 24.11 6.76 -2.34
CA ASP A 223 23.23 7.93 -2.38
C ASP A 223 22.04 7.71 -1.42
N GLY A 224 22.31 7.57 -0.13
CA GLY A 224 21.27 7.52 0.90
C GLY A 224 20.53 8.85 1.01
N VAL A 225 19.21 8.83 0.93
CA VAL A 225 18.34 10.02 0.90
C VAL A 225 17.38 10.09 2.08
N LEU A 226 17.20 8.97 2.76
CA LEU A 226 16.37 8.87 3.95
C LEU A 226 17.01 7.87 4.91
N GLU A 227 17.04 8.20 6.19
CA GLU A 227 17.48 7.32 7.27
C GLU A 227 16.35 7.16 8.28
N LEU A 228 16.00 5.92 8.60
CA LEU A 228 15.04 5.58 9.65
C LEU A 228 15.78 5.05 10.87
N SER A 229 15.36 5.43 12.07
CA SER A 229 16.02 4.94 13.31
C SER A 229 15.10 5.05 14.52
N THR A 230 15.44 4.32 15.57
CA THR A 230 14.90 4.56 16.92
C THR A 230 15.96 5.22 17.79
N GLN A 231 15.66 6.42 18.29
CA GLN A 231 16.54 7.14 19.21
C GLN A 231 15.79 7.46 20.49
N LYS A 232 16.32 7.00 21.64
CA LYS A 232 15.70 7.18 22.96
C LYS A 232 14.22 6.74 22.99
N GLY A 233 13.92 5.61 22.33
CA GLY A 233 12.56 5.07 22.22
C GLY A 233 11.62 5.80 21.26
N GLN A 234 12.10 6.83 20.54
CA GLN A 234 11.32 7.54 19.54
C GLN A 234 11.73 7.11 18.13
N LYS A 235 10.76 6.74 17.30
CA LYS A 235 10.93 6.50 15.87
C LYS A 235 11.25 7.81 15.16
N LYS A 236 12.28 7.82 14.31
CA LYS A 236 12.78 9.01 13.61
C LYS A 236 12.94 8.72 12.12
N ALA A 237 12.71 9.75 11.32
CA ALA A 237 13.02 9.78 9.90
C ALA A 237 13.85 11.03 9.60
N LYS A 238 14.98 10.87 8.92
CA LYS A 238 15.85 11.96 8.51
C LYS A 238 15.99 11.98 6.99
N PHE A 239 15.48 13.02 6.37
CA PHE A 239 15.60 13.25 4.93
C PHE A 239 16.84 14.07 4.61
N ILE A 240 17.61 13.60 3.64
CA ILE A 240 18.84 14.21 3.17
C ILE A 240 18.59 14.75 1.77
N LYS A 241 18.67 16.08 1.63
CA LYS A 241 18.49 16.74 0.35
C LYS A 241 19.49 16.20 -0.67
N THR A 242 18.98 15.85 -1.85
CA THR A 242 19.85 15.45 -2.97
C THR A 242 20.14 16.62 -3.89
N ASN A 243 21.24 16.54 -4.64
CA ASN A 243 21.57 17.55 -5.63
C ASN A 243 20.56 17.50 -6.80
N THR A 244 19.97 18.63 -7.17
CA THR A 244 18.75 18.78 -7.98
C THR A 244 18.82 18.22 -9.41
N THR A 245 20.02 17.95 -9.95
CA THR A 245 20.20 17.28 -11.25
C THR A 245 19.73 15.81 -11.27
N LYS A 246 19.28 15.28 -10.13
CA LYS A 246 18.86 13.89 -9.92
C LYS A 246 17.33 13.68 -9.86
N ALA A 247 16.51 14.69 -10.15
CA ALA A 247 15.04 14.60 -10.07
C ALA A 247 14.42 13.46 -10.91
N LYS A 248 15.06 13.08 -12.03
CA LYS A 248 14.61 12.03 -12.95
C LYS A 248 14.68 10.59 -12.39
N TYR A 249 15.26 10.40 -11.20
CA TYR A 249 15.46 9.07 -10.61
C TYR A 249 14.36 8.68 -9.63
N PHE A 250 13.55 9.64 -9.20
CA PHE A 250 12.45 9.43 -8.27
C PHE A 250 11.14 9.19 -9.02
N THR A 251 10.19 8.49 -8.39
CA THR A 251 8.78 8.48 -8.86
C THR A 251 8.21 9.88 -8.99
N ASN A 252 8.67 10.77 -8.12
CA ASN A 252 8.21 12.13 -8.03
C ASN A 252 9.42 13.07 -7.83
N PRO A 253 9.61 14.08 -8.69
CA PRO A 253 10.69 15.05 -8.56
C PRO A 253 10.75 15.75 -7.19
N LYS A 254 9.62 15.85 -6.48
CA LYS A 254 9.57 16.42 -5.13
C LYS A 254 10.45 15.63 -4.13
N SER A 255 10.55 14.31 -4.29
CA SER A 255 11.32 13.43 -3.40
C SER A 255 12.78 13.84 -3.23
N GLY A 256 13.39 14.40 -4.28
CA GLY A 256 14.80 14.83 -4.24
C GLY A 256 15.05 16.13 -3.47
N ASN A 257 14.00 16.90 -3.20
CA ASN A 257 14.05 18.19 -2.51
C ASN A 257 13.65 18.12 -1.04
N ILE A 258 13.16 16.97 -0.57
CA ILE A 258 12.79 16.78 0.83
C ILE A 258 14.03 16.77 1.70
N GLU A 259 13.98 17.54 2.78
CA GLU A 259 15.03 17.61 3.78
C GLU A 259 14.44 17.84 5.16
N GLY A 260 15.14 17.37 6.19
CA GLY A 260 14.81 17.63 7.58
C GLY A 260 14.64 16.38 8.42
N ASP A 261 14.56 16.62 9.73
CA ASP A 261 14.36 15.58 10.74
C ASP A 261 12.90 15.56 11.20
N TYR A 262 12.37 14.34 11.35
CA TYR A 262 10.98 14.06 11.71
C TYR A 262 10.91 13.00 12.81
N VAL A 263 9.92 13.16 13.68
CA VAL A 263 9.38 12.10 14.51
C VAL A 263 8.38 11.32 13.68
N VAL A 264 8.46 9.99 13.74
CA VAL A 264 7.51 9.12 13.08
C VAL A 264 6.47 8.66 14.10
N VAL A 265 5.21 8.92 13.79
CA VAL A 265 4.06 8.44 14.56
C VAL A 265 3.41 7.33 13.76
N GLU A 266 2.91 6.30 14.45
CA GLU A 266 2.14 5.20 13.85
C GLU A 266 0.73 5.24 14.47
N PRO A 267 -0.20 6.05 13.92
CA PRO A 267 -1.53 6.20 14.50
C PRO A 267 -2.37 4.93 14.42
N VAL A 268 -2.12 4.12 13.38
CA VAL A 268 -2.66 2.78 13.20
C VAL A 268 -1.54 1.88 12.71
N PRO A 269 -1.59 0.56 12.99
CA PRO A 269 -0.54 -0.36 12.55
C PRO A 269 -0.21 -0.20 11.08
N LYS A 270 1.10 -0.20 10.76
CA LYS A 270 1.65 -0.16 9.39
C LYS A 270 1.45 1.14 8.61
N MET A 271 0.81 2.16 9.19
CA MET A 271 0.66 3.49 8.59
C MET A 271 1.38 4.54 9.43
N TYR A 272 2.27 5.28 8.79
CA TYR A 272 3.16 6.21 9.47
C TYR A 272 2.85 7.65 9.07
N VAL A 273 2.90 8.56 10.02
CA VAL A 273 2.78 10.01 9.78
C VAL A 273 4.01 10.70 10.32
N LEU A 274 4.53 11.66 9.56
CA LEU A 274 5.70 12.42 9.94
C LEU A 274 5.29 13.70 10.67
N VAL A 275 5.95 13.96 11.80
CA VAL A 275 5.84 15.19 12.57
C VAL A 275 7.22 15.85 12.60
N PRO A 276 7.38 17.13 12.23
CA PRO A 276 8.68 17.79 12.26
C PRO A 276 9.31 17.72 13.65
N ALA A 277 10.61 17.45 13.74
CA ALA A 277 11.29 17.46 15.03
C ALA A 277 11.22 18.85 15.68
N ASN A 278 11.03 18.91 17.00
CA ASN A 278 10.89 20.16 17.75
C ASN A 278 12.12 21.07 17.62
N GLY A 279 11.89 22.39 17.72
CA GLY A 279 12.96 23.38 17.86
C GLY A 279 13.56 23.90 16.55
N ARG A 280 12.99 23.56 15.40
CA ARG A 280 13.36 24.14 14.09
C ARG A 280 12.20 24.95 13.50
N ALA A 281 12.54 25.94 12.66
CA ALA A 281 11.56 26.69 11.90
C ALA A 281 10.85 25.80 10.87
N PRO A 282 9.54 26.02 10.59
CA PRO A 282 8.84 25.32 9.52
C PRO A 282 9.52 25.54 8.17
N THR A 283 9.56 24.49 7.36
CA THR A 283 10.16 24.47 6.02
C THR A 283 9.14 24.06 4.97
N ALA A 284 9.45 24.25 3.69
CA ALA A 284 8.61 23.75 2.59
C ALA A 284 8.49 22.22 2.63
N SER A 285 9.56 21.51 3.02
CA SER A 285 9.54 20.06 3.23
C SER A 285 8.53 19.63 4.28
N ASP A 286 8.33 20.43 5.33
CA ASP A 286 7.34 20.12 6.35
C ASP A 286 5.93 20.16 5.78
N ALA A 287 5.58 21.24 5.06
CA ALA A 287 4.26 21.37 4.44
C ALA A 287 3.96 20.21 3.47
N GLU A 288 4.99 19.72 2.79
CA GLU A 288 4.92 18.59 1.86
C GLU A 288 4.76 17.25 2.59
N MET A 289 5.54 16.99 3.64
CA MET A 289 5.62 15.67 4.27
C MET A 289 4.58 15.42 5.36
N THR A 290 4.13 16.44 6.09
CA THR A 290 3.21 16.25 7.24
C THR A 290 1.80 15.84 6.86
N ASN A 291 1.44 16.01 5.58
CA ASN A 291 0.14 15.65 5.04
C ASN A 291 0.16 14.31 4.30
N ARG A 292 1.29 13.60 4.32
CA ARG A 292 1.47 12.32 3.64
C ARG A 292 1.37 11.15 4.60
N ILE A 293 0.89 10.02 4.06
CA ILE A 293 0.87 8.74 4.78
C ILE A 293 2.04 7.89 4.28
N GLY A 294 2.94 7.55 5.19
CA GLY A 294 4.04 6.61 4.98
C GLY A 294 3.55 5.17 5.03
N LEU A 295 3.92 4.39 4.02
CA LEU A 295 3.54 3.00 3.81
C LEU A 295 4.78 2.20 3.40
N PHE A 296 5.00 1.05 4.05
CA PHE A 296 6.10 0.15 3.68
C PHE A 296 5.51 -1.02 2.91
N LEU A 297 5.57 -0.91 1.59
CA LEU A 297 5.03 -1.88 0.66
C LEU A 297 6.21 -2.66 0.10
N ASP A 298 6.19 -3.96 0.31
CA ASP A 298 7.06 -4.86 -0.40
C ASP A 298 6.32 -5.34 -1.64
N VAL A 299 6.57 -4.67 -2.76
CA VAL A 299 5.88 -4.99 -4.01
C VAL A 299 6.47 -6.27 -4.61
N PHE A 300 7.75 -6.56 -4.40
CA PHE A 300 8.41 -7.80 -4.83
C PHE A 300 9.26 -8.35 -3.69
N ASP A 301 8.58 -9.08 -2.80
CA ASP A 301 9.17 -9.64 -1.60
C ASP A 301 10.26 -10.63 -2.00
N GLY A 302 11.49 -10.17 -1.81
CA GLY A 302 12.71 -10.91 -2.02
C GLY A 302 13.11 -11.76 -0.81
N SER A 303 12.26 -11.93 0.21
CA SER A 303 12.57 -12.74 1.38
C SER A 303 12.67 -14.24 1.06
N ALA A 304 12.35 -14.66 -0.17
CA ALA A 304 12.64 -16.00 -0.64
C ALA A 304 14.17 -16.24 -0.56
N PRO A 305 14.63 -17.31 0.12
CA PRO A 305 16.06 -17.59 0.30
C PRO A 305 16.88 -17.71 -1.00
N GLU A 306 16.19 -17.87 -2.13
CA GLU A 306 16.75 -18.00 -3.48
C GLU A 306 16.84 -16.66 -4.23
N ALA A 307 16.14 -15.62 -3.76
CA ALA A 307 16.19 -14.26 -4.29
C ALA A 307 17.39 -13.52 -3.67
N GLY A 308 18.60 -13.97 -4.00
CA GLY A 308 19.83 -13.48 -3.39
C GLY A 308 19.91 -11.96 -3.25
N SER A 309 19.93 -11.43 -2.02
CA SER A 309 20.30 -10.04 -1.66
C SER A 309 19.62 -8.88 -2.43
N HIS A 310 18.52 -9.12 -3.12
CA HIS A 310 17.84 -8.15 -3.99
C HIS A 310 16.43 -7.91 -3.49
N LEU A 311 16.36 -7.33 -2.30
CA LEU A 311 15.14 -7.02 -1.56
C LEU A 311 14.73 -5.60 -1.93
N VAL A 312 13.58 -5.47 -2.57
CA VAL A 312 13.07 -4.18 -3.03
C VAL A 312 11.88 -3.85 -2.14
N THR A 313 12.13 -3.61 -0.85
CA THR A 313 11.11 -2.97 -0.01
C THR A 313 11.02 -1.51 -0.44
N GLU A 314 9.82 -1.05 -0.74
CA GLU A 314 9.57 0.35 -1.07
C GLU A 314 8.84 1.07 0.05
N LEU A 315 9.46 2.14 0.54
CA LEU A 315 8.79 3.09 1.41
C LEU A 315 8.13 4.15 0.53
N ALA A 316 6.80 4.20 0.56
CA ALA A 316 5.99 5.19 -0.14
C ALA A 316 5.43 6.23 0.83
N PHE A 317 5.49 7.51 0.48
CA PHE A 317 4.75 8.60 1.13
C PHE A 317 3.69 9.12 0.17
N THR A 318 2.44 8.80 0.45
CA THR A 318 1.30 9.04 -0.45
C THR A 318 0.59 10.33 -0.08
N ALA A 319 0.15 11.10 -1.09
CA ALA A 319 -0.75 12.23 -0.89
C ALA A 319 -2.20 11.72 -0.86
N PRO A 320 -2.93 11.87 0.25
CA PRO A 320 -4.28 11.32 0.40
C PRO A 320 -5.31 11.71 -0.66
N ARG A 321 -5.15 12.91 -1.25
CA ARG A 321 -6.11 13.51 -2.19
C ARG A 321 -5.69 13.40 -3.64
N ASP A 322 -4.48 12.92 -3.88
CA ASP A 322 -3.92 12.76 -5.21
C ASP A 322 -3.14 11.45 -5.24
N ALA A 323 -3.81 10.41 -5.73
CA ALA A 323 -3.26 9.07 -5.76
C ALA A 323 -2.01 8.94 -6.64
N GLU A 324 -1.79 9.87 -7.58
CA GLU A 324 -0.62 9.91 -8.47
C GLU A 324 0.55 10.67 -7.83
N ASP A 325 0.29 11.52 -6.83
CA ASP A 325 1.30 12.28 -6.10
C ASP A 325 1.86 11.48 -4.91
N PHE A 326 2.77 10.54 -5.18
CA PHE A 326 3.46 9.77 -4.14
C PHE A 326 4.98 9.75 -4.34
N MET A 327 5.71 9.64 -3.22
CA MET A 327 7.17 9.58 -3.19
C MET A 327 7.61 8.19 -2.77
N MET A 328 8.41 7.48 -3.57
CA MET A 328 8.96 6.18 -3.19
C MET A 328 10.47 6.24 -2.95
N TYR A 329 10.94 5.37 -2.06
CA TYR A 329 12.34 5.16 -1.74
C TYR A 329 12.64 3.67 -1.60
N TYR A 330 13.81 3.23 -2.03
CA TYR A 330 14.23 1.83 -1.90
C TYR A 330 14.93 1.60 -0.56
N GLU A 331 14.62 0.50 0.11
CA GLU A 331 15.42 0.04 1.23
C GLU A 331 16.87 -0.32 0.79
N HIS A 332 17.86 0.05 1.60
CA HIS A 332 19.25 -0.28 1.31
C HIS A 332 19.54 -1.78 1.57
N PRO A 333 20.15 -2.53 0.62
CA PRO A 333 20.34 -3.99 0.77
C PRO A 333 21.22 -4.43 1.95
N GLN A 334 22.07 -3.55 2.49
CA GLN A 334 22.86 -3.86 3.68
C GLN A 334 22.01 -3.97 4.96
N HIS A 335 20.84 -3.32 5.01
CA HIS A 335 19.98 -3.41 6.19
C HIS A 335 19.51 -4.86 6.42
N LEU A 336 19.19 -5.57 5.36
CA LEU A 336 18.62 -6.91 5.44
C LEU A 336 19.64 -7.95 5.93
N ARG A 337 20.94 -7.70 5.70
CA ARG A 337 22.01 -8.52 6.28
C ARG A 337 22.12 -8.34 7.79
N ASN A 338 21.80 -7.16 8.31
CA ASN A 338 21.91 -6.85 9.73
C ASN A 338 20.74 -7.41 10.56
N VAL A 339 19.56 -7.61 9.93
CA VAL A 339 18.41 -8.31 10.55
C VAL A 339 18.45 -9.84 10.38
N GLY A 340 19.60 -10.39 9.98
CA GLY A 340 19.83 -11.84 9.92
C GLY A 340 19.34 -12.53 8.65
N VAL A 341 18.97 -11.78 7.60
CA VAL A 341 18.69 -12.34 6.28
C VAL A 341 20.03 -12.45 5.54
N GLU A 342 20.77 -13.54 5.80
CA GLU A 342 21.98 -13.84 5.02
C GLU A 342 21.61 -14.34 3.62
N PRO A 343 22.12 -13.72 2.54
CA PRO A 343 21.99 -14.30 1.22
C PRO A 343 22.79 -15.61 1.18
N LYS A 344 22.12 -16.73 0.90
CA LYS A 344 22.84 -17.98 0.58
C LYS A 344 23.65 -17.75 -0.70
N LYS A 345 24.94 -18.08 -0.63
CA LYS A 345 25.92 -17.92 -1.71
C LYS A 345 25.58 -18.75 -2.94
#